data_AF-A0A932F1V1-F1
#
_entry.id   AF-A0A932F1V1-F1
#
_cell.length_a   1.000
_cell.length_b   1.000
_cell.length_c   1.000
_cell.angle_alpha   90.00
_cell.angle_beta   90.00
_cell.angle_gamma   90.00
#
_symmetry.space_group_name_H-M   'P 1'
#
loop_
_entity.id
_entity.type
_entity.pdbx_description
1 polymer ?
#
loop_
_entity_poly.entity_id
_entity_poly.type
_entity_poly.pdbx_seq_one_letter_code
_entity_poly.pdbx_strand_id
1 'polypeptide(L)'
;MSELLIHRGEWVVVCDGAKALVLENAGDEKFPNLKTLEVFEQKDLATHELGAEKPGRAYSPAGHGVRGTIEQTDWHDQAERDFLVHLVKHLDAALAAGKVKSLIVVAPPRALGMIRPAYSHALKSAVRAEFDKDFVKLPVHQIEKHLTGV
;
A
#
# COMPACT_ATOMS: atom_id res chain seq x y z
N MET A 1 21.78 -6.02 -9.95
CA MET A 1 20.97 -4.79 -9.90
C MET A 1 19.83 -4.99 -10.87
N SER A 2 18.60 -4.80 -10.46
CA SER A 2 17.43 -4.89 -11.34
C SER A 2 17.40 -3.59 -12.15
N GLU A 3 17.63 -3.64 -13.46
CA GLU A 3 17.38 -2.50 -14.34
C GLU A 3 15.89 -2.53 -14.72
N LEU A 4 15.04 -2.01 -13.84
CA LEU A 4 13.60 -1.91 -14.11
C LEU A 4 13.32 -0.64 -14.91
N LEU A 5 12.79 -0.80 -16.12
CA LEU A 5 12.27 0.31 -16.91
C LEU A 5 10.89 0.70 -16.38
N ILE A 6 10.74 1.89 -15.81
CA ILE A 6 9.45 2.41 -15.36
C ILE A 6 8.91 3.30 -16.46
N HIS A 7 7.79 2.93 -17.07
CA HIS A 7 7.22 3.73 -18.17
C HIS A 7 6.64 5.05 -17.64
N ARG A 8 6.55 6.06 -18.50
CA ARG A 8 5.91 7.33 -18.14
C ARG A 8 4.43 7.12 -17.82
N GLY A 9 3.98 7.63 -16.67
CA GLY A 9 2.63 7.43 -16.14
C GLY A 9 2.40 6.04 -15.51
N GLU A 10 3.42 5.20 -15.43
CA GLU A 10 3.35 3.94 -14.67
C GLU A 10 3.37 4.22 -13.18
N TRP A 11 2.57 3.48 -12.42
CA TRP A 11 2.53 3.63 -10.97
C TRP A 11 3.51 2.68 -10.28
N VAL A 12 4.18 3.18 -9.25
CA VAL A 12 4.97 2.39 -8.33
C VAL A 12 4.30 2.45 -6.98
N VAL A 13 3.73 1.32 -6.57
CA VAL A 13 3.07 1.17 -5.27
C VAL A 13 4.04 0.55 -4.30
N VAL A 14 4.41 1.30 -3.27
CA VAL A 14 5.29 0.82 -2.19
C VAL A 14 4.45 0.68 -0.93
N CYS A 15 4.24 -0.53 -0.43
CA CYS A 15 3.39 -0.74 0.74
C CYS A 15 3.96 -1.73 1.76
N ASP A 16 3.57 -1.56 3.02
CA ASP A 16 3.69 -2.54 4.09
C ASP A 16 2.31 -2.77 4.75
N GLY A 17 2.25 -3.43 5.90
CA GLY A 17 0.99 -3.68 6.62
C GLY A 17 0.31 -2.43 7.22
N ALA A 18 0.99 -1.29 7.28
CA ALA A 18 0.53 -0.08 7.96
C ALA A 18 0.57 1.18 7.09
N LYS A 19 1.30 1.18 5.98
CA LYS A 19 1.50 2.35 5.12
C LYS A 19 1.68 1.95 3.67
N ALA A 20 1.19 2.79 2.76
CA ALA A 20 1.40 2.66 1.34
C ALA A 20 1.67 4.01 0.69
N LEU A 21 2.54 4.02 -0.30
CA LEU A 21 2.90 5.16 -1.13
C LEU A 21 2.55 4.78 -2.57
N VAL A 22 1.68 5.55 -3.20
CA VAL A 22 1.42 5.45 -4.63
C VAL A 22 2.22 6.55 -5.31
N LEU A 23 3.19 6.13 -6.10
CA LEU A 23 4.07 7.02 -6.86
C LEU A 23 3.72 6.89 -8.34
N GLU A 24 3.84 7.98 -9.09
CA GLU A 24 3.74 7.96 -10.55
C GLU A 24 5.07 8.40 -11.14
N ASN A 25 5.51 7.70 -12.19
CA ASN A 25 6.62 8.19 -12.98
C ASN A 25 6.18 9.36 -13.88
N ALA A 26 6.51 10.58 -13.47
CA ALA A 26 6.29 11.78 -14.26
C ALA A 26 7.42 12.06 -15.27
N GLY A 27 8.51 11.27 -15.21
CA GLY A 27 9.67 11.36 -16.09
C GLY A 27 9.57 10.39 -17.27
N ASP A 28 10.73 10.04 -17.82
CA ASP A 28 10.86 9.10 -18.94
C ASP A 28 11.58 7.83 -18.50
N GLU A 29 11.61 6.80 -19.34
CA GLU A 29 12.19 5.48 -19.00
C GLU A 29 13.68 5.54 -18.66
N LYS A 30 14.41 6.53 -19.19
CA LYS A 30 15.84 6.74 -18.96
C LYS A 30 16.14 7.59 -17.72
N PHE A 31 15.21 8.48 -17.37
CA PHE A 31 15.30 9.38 -16.22
C PHE A 31 13.94 9.36 -15.54
N PRO A 32 13.66 8.31 -14.76
CA PRO A 32 12.44 8.25 -13.98
C PRO A 32 12.38 9.44 -13.03
N ASN A 33 11.16 9.92 -12.78
CA ASN A 33 10.90 10.97 -11.82
C ASN A 33 9.65 10.57 -11.05
N LEU A 34 9.87 9.78 -9.99
CA LEU A 34 8.79 9.30 -9.15
C LEU A 34 8.21 10.45 -8.32
N LYS A 35 6.95 10.76 -8.55
CA LYS A 35 6.18 11.75 -7.77
C LYS A 35 5.17 11.03 -6.91
N THR A 36 5.07 11.41 -5.65
CA THR A 36 4.03 10.92 -4.76
C THR A 36 2.67 11.43 -5.25
N LEU A 37 1.80 10.51 -5.64
CA LEU A 37 0.40 10.80 -5.92
C LEU A 37 -0.42 10.73 -4.64
N GLU A 38 -0.31 9.62 -3.92
CA GLU A 38 -1.15 9.33 -2.75
C GLU A 38 -0.33 8.63 -1.67
N VAL A 39 -0.69 8.88 -0.41
CA VAL A 39 -0.12 8.22 0.77
C VAL A 39 -1.28 7.68 1.59
N PHE A 40 -1.23 6.41 1.93
CA PHE A 40 -2.22 5.75 2.77
C PHE A 40 -1.53 5.31 4.05
N GLU A 41 -2.12 5.60 5.20
CA GLU A 41 -1.67 5.08 6.48
C GLU A 41 -2.85 4.37 7.17
N GLN A 42 -2.58 3.26 7.85
CA GLN A 42 -3.60 2.45 8.52
C GLN A 42 -4.42 3.25 9.55
N LYS A 43 -3.81 4.27 10.16
CA LYS A 43 -4.49 5.20 11.08
C LYS A 43 -5.59 6.00 10.39
N ASP A 44 -5.44 6.32 9.11
CA ASP A 44 -6.46 7.03 8.34
C ASP A 44 -7.66 6.14 8.04
N LEU A 45 -7.45 4.84 7.77
CA LEU A 45 -8.55 3.88 7.63
C LEU A 45 -9.35 3.73 8.91
N ALA A 46 -8.69 3.58 10.05
CA ALA A 46 -9.37 3.52 11.34
C ALA A 46 -10.23 4.79 11.57
N THR A 47 -9.75 5.96 11.15
CA THR A 47 -10.51 7.23 11.29
C THR A 47 -11.67 7.32 10.28
N HIS A 48 -11.50 6.81 9.06
CA HIS A 48 -12.56 6.77 8.05
C HIS A 48 -13.66 5.74 8.37
N GLU A 49 -13.31 4.60 8.98
CA GLU A 49 -14.28 3.59 9.42
C GLU A 49 -14.97 3.98 10.74
N LEU A 50 -14.27 4.64 11.67
CA LEU A 50 -14.84 5.18 12.91
C LEU A 50 -15.60 6.51 12.71
N GLY A 51 -15.43 7.16 11.56
CA GLY A 51 -16.01 8.48 11.24
C GLY A 51 -17.43 8.45 10.67
N ALA A 52 -18.04 7.28 10.49
CA ALA A 52 -19.42 7.13 10.01
C ALA A 52 -20.48 7.30 11.13
N GLU A 53 -20.08 7.67 12.34
CA GLU A 53 -20.99 7.85 13.47
C GLU A 53 -20.81 9.24 14.09
N LYS A 54 -21.92 9.96 14.21
CA LYS A 54 -22.02 11.28 14.85
C LYS A 54 -21.30 11.29 16.21
N PRO A 55 -20.63 12.40 16.60
CA PRO A 55 -19.98 12.46 17.90
C PRO A 55 -21.04 12.48 19.00
N GLY A 56 -21.12 11.38 19.74
CA GLY A 56 -22.06 11.29 20.84
C GLY A 56 -22.09 9.90 21.46
N ARG A 57 -21.11 9.59 22.31
CA ARG A 57 -21.31 9.33 23.74
C ARG A 57 -20.07 8.64 24.32
N ALA A 58 -19.63 9.17 25.45
CA ALA A 58 -18.48 8.78 26.23
C ALA A 58 -18.40 7.26 26.51
N TYR A 59 -17.19 6.71 26.42
CA TYR A 59 -16.84 5.46 27.09
C TYR A 59 -15.96 5.77 28.31
N SER A 60 -16.51 5.54 29.49
CA SER A 60 -15.77 5.47 30.75
C SER A 60 -15.04 4.12 30.87
N PRO A 61 -13.90 4.04 31.58
CA PRO A 61 -13.10 2.82 31.67
C PRO A 61 -13.57 1.97 32.85
N ALA A 62 -14.00 0.74 32.59
CA ALA A 62 -14.17 -0.27 33.62
C ALA A 62 -13.98 -1.68 33.05
N GLY A 63 -13.05 -2.45 33.62
CA GLY A 63 -13.09 -3.92 33.56
C GLY A 63 -11.81 -4.63 33.16
N HIS A 64 -10.94 -4.85 34.15
CA HIS A 64 -10.18 -6.09 34.42
C HIS A 64 -10.11 -7.20 33.35
N GLY A 65 -8.90 -7.68 33.06
CA GLY A 65 -8.70 -9.08 32.63
C GLY A 65 -7.46 -9.33 31.77
N VAL A 66 -6.51 -10.10 32.30
CA VAL A 66 -5.29 -10.57 31.65
C VAL A 66 -5.57 -11.34 30.35
N ARG A 67 -5.31 -10.72 29.17
CA ARG A 67 -5.25 -11.39 27.84
C ARG A 67 -4.28 -10.69 26.85
N GLY A 68 -3.15 -10.21 27.36
CA GLY A 68 -2.38 -9.11 26.74
C GLY A 68 -1.44 -9.42 25.56
N THR A 69 -1.51 -10.55 24.87
CA THR A 69 -0.57 -10.82 23.74
C THR A 69 -1.19 -11.56 22.56
N ILE A 70 -2.06 -12.54 22.81
CA ILE A 70 -2.72 -13.32 21.75
C ILE A 70 -3.77 -12.47 21.04
N GLU A 71 -4.63 -11.77 21.80
CA GLU A 71 -5.63 -10.88 21.20
C GLU A 71 -4.96 -9.73 20.46
N GLN A 72 -3.94 -9.10 21.04
CA GLN A 72 -3.24 -7.98 20.40
C GLN A 72 -2.62 -8.38 19.04
N THR A 73 -2.01 -9.56 18.93
CA THR A 73 -1.42 -10.01 17.65
C THR A 73 -2.49 -10.18 16.58
N ASP A 74 -3.64 -10.76 16.93
CA ASP A 74 -4.75 -11.00 16.01
C ASP A 74 -5.37 -9.69 15.47
N TRP A 75 -5.57 -8.70 16.36
CA TRP A 75 -6.05 -7.37 15.97
C TRP A 75 -5.11 -6.65 15.01
N HIS A 76 -3.79 -6.75 15.25
CA HIS A 76 -2.79 -6.17 14.36
C HIS A 76 -2.80 -6.85 13.00
N ASP A 77 -2.81 -8.19 12.97
CA ASP A 77 -2.88 -8.99 11.76
C ASP A 77 -4.15 -8.69 10.93
N GLN A 78 -5.29 -8.50 11.60
CA GLN A 78 -6.55 -8.17 10.96
C GLN A 78 -6.52 -6.75 10.36
N ALA A 79 -6.04 -5.77 11.12
CA ALA A 79 -5.92 -4.39 10.63
C ALA A 79 -4.93 -4.27 9.46
N GLU A 80 -3.83 -5.06 9.45
CA GLU A 80 -2.91 -5.12 8.31
C GLU A 80 -3.61 -5.65 7.07
N ARG A 81 -4.38 -6.75 7.21
CA ARG A 81 -5.15 -7.33 6.09
C ARG A 81 -6.18 -6.35 5.54
N ASP A 82 -6.96 -5.72 6.41
CA ASP A 82 -8.01 -4.78 6.00
C ASP A 82 -7.40 -3.56 5.29
N PHE A 83 -6.27 -3.05 5.77
CA PHE A 83 -5.52 -1.99 5.10
C PHE A 83 -5.06 -2.37 3.69
N LEU A 84 -4.44 -3.54 3.57
CA LEU A 84 -3.95 -4.05 2.30
C LEU A 84 -5.08 -4.35 1.30
N VAL A 85 -6.21 -4.87 1.76
CA VAL A 85 -7.40 -5.09 0.93
C VAL A 85 -7.99 -3.75 0.45
N HIS A 86 -8.04 -2.74 1.31
CA HIS A 86 -8.48 -1.41 0.92
C HIS A 86 -7.57 -0.79 -0.15
N LEU A 87 -6.26 -0.91 0.01
CA LEU A 87 -5.28 -0.47 -0.99
C LEU A 87 -5.53 -1.16 -2.34
N VAL A 88 -5.70 -2.48 -2.35
CA VAL A 88 -5.96 -3.24 -3.58
C VAL A 88 -7.25 -2.78 -4.27
N LYS A 89 -8.33 -2.52 -3.52
CA LYS A 89 -9.58 -1.98 -4.08
C LYS A 89 -9.39 -0.60 -4.70
N HIS A 90 -8.58 0.26 -4.07
CA HIS A 90 -8.26 1.58 -4.61
C HIS A 90 -7.50 1.48 -5.94
N LEU A 91 -6.51 0.59 -6.03
CA LEU A 91 -5.76 0.33 -7.26
C LEU A 91 -6.66 -0.23 -8.37
N ASP A 92 -7.58 -1.13 -8.02
CA ASP A 92 -8.53 -1.69 -8.97
C ASP A 92 -9.48 -0.61 -9.53
N ALA A 93 -9.98 0.28 -8.66
CA ALA A 93 -10.80 1.41 -9.07
C ALA A 93 -10.02 2.39 -9.97
N ALA A 94 -8.73 2.63 -9.67
CA ALA A 94 -7.88 3.48 -10.50
C ALA A 94 -7.61 2.87 -11.90
N LEU A 95 -7.41 1.55 -11.97
CA LEU A 95 -7.29 0.80 -13.24
C LEU A 95 -8.60 0.85 -14.03
N ALA A 96 -9.74 0.60 -13.38
CA ALA A 96 -11.05 0.63 -14.01
C ALA A 96 -11.41 2.03 -14.53
N ALA A 97 -10.97 3.09 -13.83
CA ALA A 97 -11.11 4.48 -14.27
C ALA A 97 -10.11 4.88 -15.38
N GLY A 98 -9.17 4.01 -15.75
CA GLY A 98 -8.15 4.27 -16.77
C GLY A 98 -7.09 5.29 -16.33
N LYS A 99 -6.95 5.56 -15.03
CA LYS A 99 -5.93 6.47 -14.49
C LYS A 99 -4.52 5.92 -14.64
N VAL A 100 -4.40 4.59 -14.60
CA VAL A 100 -3.16 3.85 -14.72
C VAL A 100 -3.36 2.66 -15.65
N LYS A 101 -2.32 2.27 -16.38
CA LYS A 101 -2.34 1.13 -17.32
C LYS A 101 -1.52 -0.05 -16.83
N SER A 102 -0.42 0.24 -16.16
CA SER A 102 0.47 -0.75 -15.56
C SER A 102 1.00 -0.21 -14.25
N LEU A 103 1.37 -1.11 -13.35
CA LEU A 103 1.96 -0.75 -12.08
C LEU A 103 2.98 -1.78 -11.58
N ILE A 104 3.87 -1.31 -10.72
CA ILE A 104 4.89 -2.10 -10.04
C ILE A 104 4.57 -2.09 -8.56
N VAL A 105 4.62 -3.26 -7.92
CA VAL A 105 4.35 -3.38 -6.48
C VAL A 105 5.64 -3.71 -5.74
N VAL A 106 5.93 -2.96 -4.69
CA VAL A 106 7.08 -3.17 -3.82
C VAL A 106 6.58 -3.31 -2.40
N ALA A 107 6.72 -4.50 -1.82
CA ALA A 107 6.21 -4.77 -0.49
C ALA A 107 6.99 -5.92 0.16
N PRO A 108 7.05 -6.00 1.51
CA PRO A 108 7.66 -7.14 2.18
C PRO A 108 6.91 -8.44 1.87
N PRO A 109 7.57 -9.61 1.93
CA PRO A 109 6.97 -10.91 1.60
C PRO A 109 5.62 -11.18 2.28
N ARG A 110 5.47 -10.74 3.53
CA ARG A 110 4.23 -10.87 4.31
C ARG A 110 3.08 -10.08 3.67
N ALA A 111 3.31 -8.81 3.32
CA ALA A 111 2.31 -7.97 2.67
C ALA A 111 1.96 -8.47 1.26
N LEU A 112 2.98 -8.89 0.47
CA LEU A 112 2.76 -9.54 -0.83
C LEU A 112 1.86 -10.79 -0.70
N GLY A 113 2.10 -11.61 0.32
CA GLY A 113 1.28 -12.78 0.62
C GLY A 113 -0.19 -12.45 0.92
N MET A 114 -0.46 -11.28 1.52
CA MET A 114 -1.81 -10.82 1.85
C MET A 114 -2.53 -10.14 0.68
N ILE A 115 -1.83 -9.36 -0.17
CA ILE A 115 -2.45 -8.65 -1.30
C ILE A 115 -2.69 -9.54 -2.52
N ARG A 116 -1.83 -10.54 -2.78
CA ARG A 116 -1.94 -11.41 -3.97
C ARG A 116 -3.28 -12.13 -4.09
N PRO A 117 -3.88 -12.67 -2.99
CA PRO A 117 -5.22 -13.25 -3.04
C PRO A 117 -6.33 -12.22 -3.29
N ALA A 118 -6.10 -10.95 -2.94
CA ALA A 118 -7.06 -9.86 -3.12
C ALA A 118 -7.03 -9.25 -4.53
N TYR A 119 -6.01 -9.56 -5.34
CA TYR A 119 -5.91 -9.03 -6.70
C TYR A 119 -7.08 -9.49 -7.58
N SER A 120 -7.69 -8.52 -8.25
CA SER A 120 -8.59 -8.82 -9.37
C SER A 120 -7.79 -9.35 -10.57
N HIS A 121 -8.50 -9.94 -11.53
CA HIS A 121 -7.89 -10.37 -12.79
C HIS A 121 -7.26 -9.20 -13.57
N ALA A 122 -7.90 -8.02 -13.52
CA ALA A 122 -7.41 -6.81 -14.18
C ALA A 122 -6.13 -6.31 -13.50
N LEU A 123 -6.13 -6.19 -12.17
CA LEU A 123 -4.96 -5.77 -11.41
C LEU A 123 -3.78 -6.71 -11.62
N LYS A 124 -4.01 -8.03 -11.54
CA LYS A 124 -2.96 -9.03 -11.80
C LYS A 124 -2.36 -8.93 -13.21
N SER A 125 -3.16 -8.52 -14.20
CA SER A 125 -2.68 -8.33 -15.58
C SER A 125 -1.95 -7.00 -15.78
N ALA A 126 -2.28 -5.98 -14.97
CA ALA A 126 -1.63 -4.68 -15.00
C ALA A 126 -0.33 -4.63 -14.17
N VAL A 127 -0.18 -5.51 -13.17
CA VAL A 127 1.05 -5.63 -12.37
C VAL A 127 2.16 -6.21 -13.25
N ARG A 128 3.15 -5.38 -13.57
CA ARG A 128 4.28 -5.77 -14.43
C ARG A 128 5.41 -6.43 -13.65
N ALA A 129 5.62 -6.01 -12.41
CA ALA A 129 6.66 -6.53 -11.54
C ALA A 129 6.27 -6.41 -10.06
N GLU A 130 6.74 -7.37 -9.27
CA GLU A 130 6.63 -7.36 -7.81
C GLU A 130 8.02 -7.52 -7.19
N PHE A 131 8.33 -6.73 -6.16
CA PHE A 131 9.59 -6.80 -5.43
C PHE A 131 9.32 -7.03 -3.93
N ASP A 132 9.95 -8.06 -3.38
CA ASP A 132 9.88 -8.44 -1.96
C ASP A 132 10.76 -7.54 -1.06
N LYS A 133 10.60 -6.22 -1.16
CA LYS A 133 11.40 -5.24 -0.42
C LYS A 133 10.52 -4.32 0.43
N ASP A 134 11.00 -4.00 1.63
CA ASP A 134 10.41 -2.98 2.48
C ASP A 134 11.05 -1.62 2.18
N PHE A 135 10.41 -0.83 1.34
CA PHE A 135 10.88 0.50 0.94
C PHE A 135 10.03 1.64 1.50
N VAL A 136 9.02 1.34 2.33
CA VAL A 136 8.08 2.37 2.81
C VAL A 136 8.74 3.45 3.68
N LYS A 137 9.87 3.11 4.30
CA LYS A 137 10.69 4.01 5.14
C LYS A 137 11.75 4.79 4.36
N LEU A 138 11.96 4.43 3.09
CA LEU A 138 12.94 5.09 2.25
C LEU A 138 12.33 6.35 1.63
N PRO A 139 13.11 7.43 1.46
CA PRO A 139 12.65 8.58 0.71
C PRO A 139 12.55 8.20 -0.79
N VAL A 140 11.62 8.85 -1.50
CA VAL A 140 11.30 8.51 -2.91
C VAL A 140 12.52 8.44 -3.82
N HIS A 141 13.50 9.33 -3.65
CA HIS A 141 14.75 9.32 -4.43
C HIS A 141 15.61 8.06 -4.21
N GLN A 142 15.57 7.45 -3.02
CA GLN A 142 16.25 6.18 -2.78
C GLN A 142 15.48 5.01 -3.38
N ILE A 143 14.15 5.06 -3.33
CA ILE A 143 13.28 4.05 -3.97
C ILE A 143 13.57 4.01 -5.47
N GLU A 144 13.60 5.18 -6.11
CA GLU A 144 13.94 5.32 -7.52
C GLU A 144 15.29 4.66 -7.82
N LYS A 145 16.35 5.07 -7.12
CA LYS A 145 17.71 4.51 -7.26
C LYS A 145 17.77 2.99 -7.07
N HIS A 146 17.00 2.44 -6.12
CA HIS A 146 16.96 1.00 -5.89
C HIS A 146 16.25 0.22 -7.00
N LEU A 147 15.25 0.83 -7.66
CA LEU A 147 14.48 0.20 -8.73
C LEU A 147 15.15 0.32 -10.09
N THR A 148 15.83 1.42 -10.36
CA THR A 148 16.37 1.74 -11.70
C THR A 148 17.87 1.63 -11.78
N GLY A 149 18.56 1.55 -10.63
CA GLY A 149 20.02 1.37 -10.56
C GLY A 149 20.83 2.61 -10.97
N VAL A 150 20.18 3.75 -11.23
CA VAL A 150 20.82 5.03 -11.61
C VAL A 150 21.04 5.96 -10.42
#